data_AF-A0A0L0ME74-F1
#
_entry.id   AF-A0A0L0ME74-F1
#
_cell.length_a   1.000
_cell.length_b   1.000
_cell.length_c   1.000
_cell.angle_alpha   90.00
_cell.angle_beta   90.00
_cell.angle_gamma   90.00
#
_symmetry.space_group_name_H-M   'P 1'
#
loop_
_entity.id
_entity.type
_entity.pdbx_description
1 polymer ?
#
loop_
_entity_poly.entity_id
_entity_poly.type
_entity_poly.pdbx_seq_one_letter_code
_entity_poly.pdbx_strand_id
1 'polypeptide(L)'
;MSNDANPSGTSAGAGGNDPRRGGADSAASGVSQDGAPKRPAAAPPISEANPTAPPETAAQASAPGPKASASERASTDAPSSASNVEAADLQQARADDAREARAVAASATAAQEAAVRAKAPPPVDARASLAQNLEAATEAEAATDVDIDTLTVVEEPATVSPAPKGFPPEISAVPDFGALNPPQMPPHQQPGAQPQHAYMKQSDSTWSVFGRVIAARARQIFDRAGQRMTQRTLRIGVSARIFHPEPGAKGLRGKTLQYLEESIAHWVMSRDVLVFMIPTVGHQGMLHTSNIRLRDYAKHLDGLLLQGGADVSPQSYEEVTTRPEWPGDRVRDMYELELLHEFIESGKPVLGVCRGCQLINVAFGGTLYGDIATDMPTAGIHVNEQYDQHRHSIRFPDGSSLVNMFPNNRDALVNSIHHQAVRTVGRDLNIEAVSAEDGIIEAVRYRKAPFVVGVQWHPEFHRAGGDELLDCTPLLDTFLRVARETRF
;
A
#
# COMPACT_ATOMS: atom_id res chain seq x y z
N MET A 1 51.18 19.75 -44.42
CA MET A 1 52.49 20.38 -44.11
C MET A 1 52.61 20.50 -42.59
N SER A 2 53.82 20.65 -42.08
CA SER A 2 54.21 20.11 -40.76
C SER A 2 54.50 21.20 -39.71
N ASN A 3 55.01 20.78 -38.54
CA ASN A 3 55.64 21.58 -37.46
C ASN A 3 54.66 22.31 -36.51
N ASP A 4 54.91 22.46 -35.21
CA ASP A 4 55.90 21.87 -34.26
C ASP A 4 55.30 21.98 -32.84
N ALA A 5 55.35 20.97 -31.96
CA ALA A 5 56.46 20.53 -31.08
C ALA A 5 56.76 21.43 -29.85
N ASN A 6 56.66 20.77 -28.67
CA ASN A 6 57.00 21.12 -27.27
C ASN A 6 58.45 21.73 -27.10
N PRO A 7 58.90 22.31 -25.94
CA PRO A 7 58.80 21.64 -24.62
C PRO A 7 58.85 22.48 -23.28
N SER A 8 58.50 21.80 -22.18
CA SER A 8 59.06 21.79 -20.79
C SER A 8 59.76 23.00 -20.11
N GLY A 9 59.49 23.19 -18.80
CA GLY A 9 60.41 23.87 -17.85
C GLY A 9 60.03 23.65 -16.36
N THR A 10 61.01 23.42 -15.46
CA THR A 10 60.78 23.03 -14.05
C THR A 10 61.79 23.60 -13.03
N SER A 11 61.31 24.26 -11.97
CA SER A 11 61.89 24.40 -10.59
C SER A 11 60.97 25.33 -9.76
N ALA A 12 60.55 25.11 -8.51
CA ALA A 12 61.16 24.66 -7.23
C ALA A 12 61.62 25.84 -6.33
N GLY A 13 61.17 25.93 -5.06
CA GLY A 13 61.67 26.96 -4.12
C GLY A 13 60.90 27.31 -2.83
N ALA A 14 60.86 26.39 -1.85
CA ALA A 14 60.92 26.58 -0.38
C ALA A 14 60.15 27.68 0.43
N GLY A 15 59.69 27.28 1.63
CA GLY A 15 59.44 28.13 2.83
C GLY A 15 57.96 28.33 3.23
N GLY A 16 57.55 28.22 4.51
CA GLY A 16 58.25 27.76 5.72
C GLY A 16 57.45 27.99 7.03
N ASN A 17 57.81 27.26 8.10
CA ASN A 17 57.46 27.47 9.52
C ASN A 17 56.01 27.23 10.05
N ASP A 18 55.80 25.99 10.52
CA ASP A 18 55.33 25.57 11.87
C ASP A 18 55.75 26.59 13.00
N PRO A 19 55.16 26.69 14.24
CA PRO A 19 54.82 25.50 15.05
C PRO A 19 53.81 25.55 16.25
N ARG A 20 53.60 24.35 16.84
CA ARG A 20 53.09 24.01 18.22
C ARG A 20 51.56 23.91 18.40
N ARG A 21 50.99 23.07 19.28
CA ARG A 21 51.38 21.86 20.09
C ARG A 21 50.05 21.27 20.65
N GLY A 22 49.87 19.98 21.01
CA GLY A 22 50.73 18.79 20.95
C GLY A 22 50.54 17.85 22.18
N GLY A 23 50.66 16.53 21.98
CA GLY A 23 50.82 15.49 23.03
C GLY A 23 49.54 15.04 23.79
N ALA A 24 49.46 13.83 24.37
CA ALA A 24 50.37 12.67 24.40
C ALA A 24 49.52 11.36 24.53
N ASP A 25 49.88 10.11 24.16
CA ASP A 25 51.13 9.38 23.84
C ASP A 25 51.61 8.42 24.96
N SER A 26 51.66 7.09 24.67
CA SER A 26 52.33 5.94 25.36
C SER A 26 51.71 4.60 24.89
N ALA A 27 52.40 3.50 24.49
CA ALA A 27 53.78 2.97 24.58
C ALA A 27 54.11 2.17 25.89
N ALA A 28 54.79 0.99 25.89
CA ALA A 28 55.26 0.07 24.83
C ALA A 28 55.77 -1.32 25.35
N SER A 29 56.06 -2.28 24.44
CA SER A 29 56.96 -3.48 24.53
C SER A 29 56.59 -4.66 25.48
N GLY A 30 56.96 -5.94 25.28
CA GLY A 30 57.75 -6.73 24.29
C GLY A 30 57.72 -8.26 24.67
N VAL A 31 58.50 -9.25 24.16
CA VAL A 31 59.41 -9.44 23.01
C VAL A 31 59.84 -10.95 22.89
N SER A 32 60.16 -11.48 21.68
CA SER A 32 60.83 -12.81 21.34
C SER A 32 60.25 -14.16 21.83
N GLN A 33 59.96 -15.21 21.03
CA GLN A 33 60.69 -16.07 20.04
C GLN A 33 61.35 -17.35 20.60
N ASP A 34 60.96 -18.55 20.12
CA ASP A 34 61.87 -19.70 19.80
C ASP A 34 61.19 -20.93 19.09
N GLY A 35 61.98 -21.80 18.43
CA GLY A 35 61.75 -23.26 18.28
C GLY A 35 60.91 -23.87 17.11
N ALA A 36 61.43 -24.94 16.45
CA ALA A 36 60.72 -25.80 15.46
C ALA A 36 61.31 -27.26 15.40
N PRO A 37 60.98 -28.17 14.44
CA PRO A 37 59.91 -29.19 14.53
C PRO A 37 60.38 -30.68 14.40
N LYS A 38 59.48 -31.69 14.61
CA LYS A 38 59.72 -33.12 14.24
C LYS A 38 58.47 -34.05 14.17
N ARG A 39 58.67 -35.27 13.62
CA ARG A 39 57.74 -36.42 13.32
C ARG A 39 58.59 -37.72 13.30
N PRO A 40 58.11 -38.99 13.09
CA PRO A 40 56.82 -39.70 13.29
C PRO A 40 56.98 -41.10 14.02
N ALA A 41 56.00 -42.03 13.88
CA ALA A 41 56.02 -43.53 14.05
C ALA A 41 55.33 -44.17 15.31
N ALA A 42 55.06 -45.50 15.43
CA ALA A 42 54.25 -46.44 14.59
C ALA A 42 54.04 -47.88 15.20
N ALA A 43 52.78 -48.35 15.39
CA ALA A 43 52.28 -49.77 15.45
C ALA A 43 52.89 -50.76 16.52
N PRO A 44 52.56 -52.09 16.63
CA PRO A 44 51.56 -52.97 15.97
C PRO A 44 50.73 -53.89 16.98
N PRO A 45 50.35 -55.22 16.83
CA PRO A 45 49.05 -55.78 17.32
C PRO A 45 49.03 -57.17 18.06
N ILE A 46 47.84 -57.77 18.38
CA ILE A 46 47.44 -59.23 18.47
C ILE A 46 45.94 -59.37 18.97
N SER A 47 45.25 -60.54 19.06
CA SER A 47 44.95 -61.65 18.09
C SER A 47 43.95 -62.71 18.67
N GLU A 48 43.07 -63.31 17.83
CA GLU A 48 42.27 -64.58 17.98
C GLU A 48 41.26 -64.75 19.18
N ALA A 49 40.34 -65.74 19.29
CA ALA A 49 40.11 -67.05 18.61
C ALA A 49 38.59 -67.47 18.51
N ASN A 50 38.33 -68.69 17.97
CA ASN A 50 37.01 -69.35 17.76
C ASN A 50 36.98 -70.76 18.44
N PRO A 51 35.84 -71.47 18.66
CA PRO A 51 35.80 -72.88 18.21
C PRO A 51 34.42 -73.58 17.92
N THR A 52 34.50 -74.59 17.02
CA THR A 52 33.79 -75.92 16.99
C THR A 52 32.28 -76.11 16.68
N ALA A 53 32.03 -77.15 15.86
CA ALA A 53 30.78 -77.93 15.68
C ALA A 53 31.03 -79.38 16.23
N PRO A 54 30.48 -80.55 15.77
CA PRO A 54 29.56 -80.91 14.66
C PRO A 54 28.44 -81.89 15.17
N PRO A 55 27.90 -82.91 14.43
CA PRO A 55 27.72 -83.17 12.98
C PRO A 55 26.20 -83.29 12.66
N GLU A 56 25.54 -84.08 11.79
CA GLU A 56 25.74 -84.97 10.60
C GLU A 56 24.30 -85.11 9.96
N THR A 57 23.94 -85.83 8.88
CA THR A 57 24.64 -86.78 7.98
C THR A 57 24.62 -86.33 6.49
N ALA A 58 23.85 -86.97 5.61
CA ALA A 58 24.08 -87.02 4.15
C ALA A 58 22.77 -87.49 3.43
N ALA A 59 22.63 -87.56 2.10
CA ALA A 59 23.58 -87.43 0.96
C ALA A 59 22.84 -86.79 -0.27
N GLN A 60 23.30 -86.73 -1.53
CA GLN A 60 24.45 -87.32 -2.26
C GLN A 60 24.80 -86.47 -3.52
N ALA A 61 25.71 -87.00 -4.37
CA ALA A 61 25.97 -86.79 -5.81
C ALA A 61 25.13 -85.76 -6.61
N SER A 62 25.69 -84.89 -7.49
CA SER A 62 26.98 -84.92 -8.22
C SER A 62 27.59 -83.52 -8.47
N ALA A 63 28.88 -83.44 -8.80
CA ALA A 63 29.70 -82.24 -9.10
C ALA A 63 30.79 -82.59 -10.15
N PRO A 64 31.77 -81.73 -10.57
CA PRO A 64 32.09 -80.31 -10.30
C PRO A 64 32.01 -79.42 -11.60
N GLY A 65 32.25 -78.11 -11.69
CA GLY A 65 33.12 -77.10 -11.01
C GLY A 65 34.08 -76.46 -12.05
N PRO A 66 34.95 -75.46 -11.75
CA PRO A 66 35.23 -74.81 -10.46
C PRO A 66 35.46 -73.26 -10.50
N LYS A 67 35.76 -72.65 -9.33
CA LYS A 67 36.35 -71.29 -9.07
C LYS A 67 35.41 -70.08 -9.28
N ALA A 68 35.46 -68.99 -8.50
CA ALA A 68 36.29 -68.63 -7.33
C ALA A 68 35.50 -67.82 -6.26
N SER A 69 36.12 -67.54 -5.11
CA SER A 69 35.56 -66.81 -3.96
C SER A 69 35.69 -65.28 -4.05
N ALA A 70 35.03 -64.55 -3.14
CA ALA A 70 34.83 -63.10 -3.21
C ALA A 70 35.97 -62.23 -2.63
N SER A 71 36.17 -61.05 -3.25
CA SER A 71 36.51 -59.80 -2.57
C SER A 71 35.94 -58.59 -3.35
N GLU A 72 35.83 -57.46 -2.64
CA GLU A 72 35.89 -56.06 -3.13
C GLU A 72 35.07 -55.60 -4.36
N ARG A 73 34.06 -54.76 -4.07
CA ARG A 73 33.67 -53.54 -4.81
C ARG A 73 32.75 -52.72 -3.89
N ALA A 74 33.00 -51.47 -3.50
CA ALA A 74 33.87 -50.40 -4.00
C ALA A 74 33.40 -49.78 -5.33
N SER A 75 32.51 -48.77 -5.22
CA SER A 75 32.26 -47.66 -6.15
C SER A 75 32.68 -47.84 -7.62
N THR A 76 31.75 -48.25 -8.49
CA THR A 76 31.68 -47.80 -9.89
C THR A 76 30.37 -48.25 -10.53
N ASP A 77 29.54 -47.30 -10.93
CA ASP A 77 28.55 -47.48 -12.00
C ASP A 77 28.50 -46.18 -12.82
N ALA A 78 28.56 -46.32 -14.15
CA ALA A 78 28.56 -45.22 -15.11
C ALA A 78 27.33 -45.36 -16.04
N PRO A 79 26.75 -44.26 -16.53
CA PRO A 79 25.44 -44.31 -17.17
C PRO A 79 25.50 -44.87 -18.60
N SER A 80 24.68 -45.88 -18.91
CA SER A 80 24.50 -46.40 -20.27
C SER A 80 23.11 -47.03 -20.54
N SER A 81 22.03 -46.40 -20.06
CA SER A 81 20.65 -46.67 -20.51
C SER A 81 19.70 -45.48 -20.21
N ALA A 82 20.05 -44.30 -20.73
CA ALA A 82 19.09 -43.19 -20.83
C ALA A 82 18.54 -43.17 -22.26
N SER A 83 17.22 -43.28 -22.41
CA SER A 83 16.53 -42.96 -23.66
C SER A 83 16.61 -41.45 -23.89
N ASN A 84 17.13 -41.01 -25.03
CA ASN A 84 17.03 -39.62 -25.44
C ASN A 84 15.55 -39.27 -25.66
N VAL A 85 14.99 -38.49 -24.75
CA VAL A 85 13.73 -37.75 -24.95
C VAL A 85 14.14 -36.35 -25.40
N GLU A 86 13.66 -35.89 -26.55
CA GLU A 86 14.08 -34.60 -27.07
C GLU A 86 13.31 -33.45 -26.40
N ALA A 87 13.87 -32.24 -26.43
CA ALA A 87 13.24 -31.07 -25.81
C ALA A 87 11.84 -30.77 -26.39
N ALA A 88 11.60 -31.18 -27.64
CA ALA A 88 10.30 -31.11 -28.30
C ALA A 88 9.23 -31.98 -27.62
N ASP A 89 9.57 -33.19 -27.17
CA ASP A 89 8.63 -34.12 -26.52
C ASP A 89 8.13 -33.54 -25.19
N LEU A 90 9.03 -32.94 -24.41
CA LEU A 90 8.71 -32.26 -23.15
C LEU A 90 7.86 -30.99 -23.37
N GLN A 91 8.04 -30.31 -24.51
CA GLN A 91 7.23 -29.15 -24.87
C GLN A 91 5.83 -29.56 -25.37
N GLN A 92 5.74 -30.66 -26.12
CA GLN A 92 4.47 -31.23 -26.58
C GLN A 92 3.63 -31.76 -25.42
N ALA A 93 4.23 -32.53 -24.50
CA ALA A 93 3.54 -33.04 -23.31
C ALA A 93 2.92 -31.90 -22.48
N ARG A 94 3.69 -30.83 -22.22
CA ARG A 94 3.19 -29.63 -21.51
C ARG A 94 2.09 -28.90 -22.27
N ALA A 95 2.11 -28.91 -23.60
CA ALA A 95 1.07 -28.29 -24.43
C ALA A 95 -0.25 -29.08 -24.37
N ASP A 96 -0.19 -30.39 -24.26
CA ASP A 96 -1.38 -31.26 -24.15
C ASP A 96 -1.91 -31.35 -22.71
N ASP A 97 -1.06 -31.36 -21.68
CA ASP A 97 -1.47 -31.14 -20.26
C ASP A 97 -2.27 -29.82 -20.14
N ALA A 98 -1.75 -28.74 -20.73
CA ALA A 98 -2.42 -27.44 -20.75
C ALA A 98 -3.72 -27.43 -21.58
N ARG A 99 -3.85 -28.31 -22.58
CA ARG A 99 -5.07 -28.49 -23.39
C ARG A 99 -6.15 -29.21 -22.58
N GLU A 100 -5.79 -30.27 -21.84
CA GLU A 100 -6.71 -31.01 -20.98
C GLU A 100 -7.20 -30.14 -19.81
N ALA A 101 -6.30 -29.42 -19.14
CA ALA A 101 -6.67 -28.47 -18.08
C ALA A 101 -7.68 -27.40 -18.55
N ARG A 102 -7.52 -26.88 -19.78
CA ARG A 102 -8.48 -25.94 -20.39
C ARG A 102 -9.85 -26.59 -20.67
N ALA A 103 -9.88 -27.84 -21.12
CA ALA A 103 -11.13 -28.56 -21.37
C ALA A 103 -11.91 -28.82 -20.05
N VAL A 104 -11.21 -29.21 -18.99
CA VAL A 104 -11.79 -29.37 -17.64
C VAL A 104 -12.34 -28.05 -17.11
N ALA A 105 -11.58 -26.95 -17.22
CA ALA A 105 -12.02 -25.63 -16.79
C ALA A 105 -13.27 -25.14 -17.55
N ALA A 106 -13.29 -25.27 -18.89
CA ALA A 106 -14.44 -24.87 -19.71
C ALA A 106 -15.71 -25.67 -19.36
N SER A 107 -15.57 -26.97 -19.10
CA SER A 107 -16.67 -27.83 -18.65
C SER A 107 -17.23 -27.41 -17.28
N ALA A 108 -16.34 -27.05 -16.34
CA ALA A 108 -16.73 -26.56 -15.02
C ALA A 108 -17.50 -25.22 -15.10
N THR A 109 -17.02 -24.27 -15.90
CA THR A 109 -17.70 -22.98 -16.13
C THR A 109 -19.09 -23.17 -16.73
N ALA A 110 -19.21 -24.00 -17.78
CA ALA A 110 -20.51 -24.28 -18.42
C ALA A 110 -21.52 -24.93 -17.46
N ALA A 111 -21.06 -25.85 -16.59
CA ALA A 111 -21.89 -26.45 -15.54
C ALA A 111 -22.34 -25.41 -14.48
N GLN A 112 -21.46 -24.47 -14.12
CA GLN A 112 -21.76 -23.40 -13.17
C GLN A 112 -22.74 -22.37 -13.75
N GLU A 113 -22.58 -21.96 -15.01
CA GLU A 113 -23.53 -21.10 -15.73
C GLU A 113 -24.93 -21.74 -15.84
N ALA A 114 -24.99 -23.04 -16.17
CA ALA A 114 -26.24 -23.79 -16.20
C ALA A 114 -26.92 -23.84 -14.82
N ALA A 115 -26.14 -24.03 -13.75
CA ALA A 115 -26.65 -24.05 -12.37
C ALA A 115 -27.13 -22.67 -11.87
N VAL A 116 -26.54 -21.58 -12.35
CA VAL A 116 -27.02 -20.20 -12.11
C VAL A 116 -28.32 -19.96 -12.88
N ARG A 117 -28.35 -20.30 -14.19
CA ARG A 117 -29.53 -20.11 -15.05
C ARG A 117 -30.75 -20.90 -14.58
N ALA A 118 -30.55 -22.08 -13.99
CA ALA A 118 -31.60 -22.90 -13.38
C ALA A 118 -32.15 -22.35 -12.04
N LYS A 119 -31.53 -21.31 -11.45
CA LYS A 119 -31.94 -20.70 -10.18
C LYS A 119 -32.50 -19.27 -10.31
N ALA A 120 -32.49 -18.69 -11.51
CA ALA A 120 -33.03 -17.36 -11.74
C ALA A 120 -34.58 -17.37 -11.73
N PRO A 121 -35.25 -16.50 -10.94
CA PRO A 121 -36.69 -16.30 -11.04
C PRO A 121 -37.06 -15.60 -12.36
N PRO A 122 -38.31 -15.72 -12.85
CA PRO A 122 -38.76 -15.02 -14.05
C PRO A 122 -38.72 -13.49 -13.86
N PRO A 123 -38.49 -12.71 -14.92
CA PRO A 123 -38.42 -11.25 -14.85
C PRO A 123 -39.78 -10.65 -14.47
N VAL A 124 -39.75 -9.65 -13.57
CA VAL A 124 -40.92 -8.88 -13.15
C VAL A 124 -40.92 -7.53 -13.87
N ASP A 125 -42.08 -7.08 -14.33
CA ASP A 125 -42.20 -5.89 -15.18
C ASP A 125 -41.88 -4.59 -14.43
N ALA A 126 -40.67 -4.06 -14.65
CA ALA A 126 -40.14 -2.89 -13.93
C ALA A 126 -40.98 -1.61 -14.07
N ARG A 127 -41.86 -1.53 -15.07
CA ARG A 127 -42.78 -0.40 -15.26
C ARG A 127 -43.90 -0.31 -14.22
N ALA A 128 -44.32 -1.42 -13.63
CA ALA A 128 -45.39 -1.41 -12.63
C ALA A 128 -44.93 -0.79 -11.30
N SER A 129 -43.71 -1.11 -10.85
CA SER A 129 -43.17 -0.62 -9.58
C SER A 129 -42.91 0.90 -9.58
N LEU A 130 -42.55 1.49 -10.73
CA LEU A 130 -42.26 2.92 -10.81
C LEU A 130 -43.54 3.78 -10.66
N ALA A 131 -44.68 3.29 -11.13
CA ALA A 131 -45.97 4.01 -11.01
C ALA A 131 -46.43 4.10 -9.55
N GLN A 132 -46.41 2.98 -8.82
CA GLN A 132 -46.82 2.93 -7.41
C GLN A 132 -45.93 3.80 -6.50
N ASN A 133 -44.65 3.94 -6.84
CA ASN A 133 -43.72 4.80 -6.12
C ASN A 133 -43.91 6.30 -6.42
N LEU A 134 -44.62 6.67 -7.49
CA LEU A 134 -44.92 8.06 -7.81
C LEU A 134 -46.19 8.56 -7.11
N GLU A 135 -47.26 7.76 -7.10
CA GLU A 135 -48.51 8.12 -6.40
C GLU A 135 -48.26 8.35 -4.91
N ALA A 136 -47.50 7.46 -4.26
CA ALA A 136 -47.12 7.57 -2.85
C ALA A 136 -46.24 8.79 -2.51
N ALA A 137 -45.57 9.40 -3.51
CA ALA A 137 -44.83 10.65 -3.31
C ALA A 137 -45.76 11.87 -3.39
N THR A 138 -46.71 11.86 -4.33
CA THR A 138 -47.63 13.00 -4.54
C THR A 138 -48.65 13.20 -3.42
N GLU A 139 -49.04 12.15 -2.68
CA GLU A 139 -49.91 12.30 -1.50
C GLU A 139 -49.21 12.95 -0.30
N ALA A 140 -47.88 12.98 -0.27
CA ALA A 140 -47.10 13.49 0.87
C ALA A 140 -46.86 15.01 0.84
N GLU A 141 -46.86 15.65 -0.33
CA GLU A 141 -46.56 17.08 -0.48
C GLU A 141 -47.81 18.00 -0.37
N ALA A 142 -49.01 17.44 -0.46
CA ALA A 142 -50.28 18.19 -0.45
C ALA A 142 -50.74 18.69 0.95
N ALA A 143 -49.83 18.76 1.93
CA ALA A 143 -50.17 18.80 3.36
C ALA A 143 -49.58 19.97 4.18
N THR A 144 -48.96 20.98 3.56
CA THR A 144 -48.66 22.27 4.21
C THR A 144 -48.69 23.42 3.21
N ASP A 145 -49.73 24.26 3.28
CA ASP A 145 -49.82 25.51 2.53
C ASP A 145 -50.53 26.57 3.40
N VAL A 146 -49.86 27.71 3.64
CA VAL A 146 -50.38 28.90 4.35
C VAL A 146 -49.71 30.15 3.78
N ASP A 147 -50.53 31.16 3.49
CA ASP A 147 -50.31 32.23 2.52
C ASP A 147 -49.88 33.59 3.15
N ILE A 148 -49.82 34.65 2.31
CA ILE A 148 -49.80 36.11 2.54
C ILE A 148 -48.48 36.83 2.14
N ASP A 149 -48.31 36.95 0.82
CA ASP A 149 -48.38 38.17 -0.01
C ASP A 149 -47.78 39.56 0.42
N THR A 150 -47.35 40.31 -0.60
CA THR A 150 -47.05 41.77 -0.71
C THR A 150 -46.00 42.46 0.18
N LEU A 151 -44.94 43.02 -0.45
CA LEU A 151 -44.87 44.47 -0.77
C LEU A 151 -43.68 44.84 -1.69
N THR A 152 -43.60 46.10 -2.14
CA THR A 152 -42.89 46.54 -3.37
C THR A 152 -41.61 47.38 -3.19
N VAL A 153 -40.62 47.11 -4.07
CA VAL A 153 -39.72 48.03 -4.83
C VAL A 153 -39.48 49.47 -4.31
N VAL A 154 -38.20 49.86 -4.15
CA VAL A 154 -37.61 51.19 -4.49
C VAL A 154 -36.07 51.05 -4.68
N GLU A 155 -35.50 51.67 -5.73
CA GLU A 155 -34.05 51.96 -5.93
C GLU A 155 -33.75 53.41 -5.44
N GLU A 156 -32.53 53.93 -5.17
CA GLU A 156 -31.23 53.76 -5.83
C GLU A 156 -30.06 54.17 -4.84
N PRO A 157 -28.88 54.81 -5.15
CA PRO A 157 -27.61 54.38 -4.53
C PRO A 157 -26.79 55.45 -3.77
N ALA A 158 -25.75 55.04 -3.00
CA ALA A 158 -24.65 55.95 -2.61
C ALA A 158 -23.33 55.29 -2.11
N THR A 159 -22.25 55.46 -2.89
CA THR A 159 -20.84 55.67 -2.44
C THR A 159 -20.03 54.56 -1.73
N VAL A 160 -18.69 54.67 -1.79
CA VAL A 160 -17.68 53.68 -1.36
C VAL A 160 -16.48 54.38 -0.69
N SER A 161 -15.96 53.83 0.42
CA SER A 161 -14.54 53.85 0.91
C SER A 161 -14.47 53.67 2.46
N PRO A 162 -13.32 53.32 3.06
CA PRO A 162 -12.62 52.04 2.93
C PRO A 162 -12.32 51.38 4.30
N ALA A 163 -11.80 50.13 4.31
CA ALA A 163 -11.56 49.38 5.54
C ALA A 163 -10.34 49.85 6.36
N PRO A 164 -10.38 49.83 7.72
CA PRO A 164 -9.23 50.09 8.57
C PRO A 164 -8.29 48.88 8.68
N LYS A 165 -6.99 49.15 8.84
CA LYS A 165 -5.94 48.16 9.14
C LYS A 165 -5.56 48.22 10.62
N GLY A 166 -5.19 47.08 11.21
CA GLY A 166 -4.37 47.02 12.44
C GLY A 166 -4.92 46.11 13.53
N PHE A 167 -4.04 45.26 14.09
CA PHE A 167 -4.25 44.61 15.38
C PHE A 167 -3.81 45.56 16.51
N PRO A 168 -4.50 45.58 17.68
CA PRO A 168 -4.08 46.38 18.83
C PRO A 168 -2.81 45.78 19.51
N PRO A 169 -1.85 46.62 19.97
CA PRO A 169 -0.54 46.14 20.42
C PRO A 169 -0.45 45.96 21.95
N GLU A 170 -0.91 44.83 22.50
CA GLU A 170 -0.85 44.61 23.97
C GLU A 170 -0.55 43.17 24.44
N ILE A 171 0.15 42.37 23.64
CA ILE A 171 0.59 41.00 24.02
C ILE A 171 2.06 40.99 24.47
N SER A 172 2.39 41.76 25.51
CA SER A 172 3.74 41.80 26.12
C SER A 172 3.76 42.18 27.61
N ALA A 173 2.63 42.08 28.31
CA ALA A 173 2.54 42.25 29.77
C ALA A 173 2.41 40.90 30.47
N VAL A 174 3.17 40.70 31.56
CA VAL A 174 2.98 39.55 32.46
C VAL A 174 1.73 39.80 33.31
N PRO A 175 0.81 38.83 33.49
CA PRO A 175 -0.40 39.05 34.28
C PRO A 175 -0.07 39.34 35.76
N ASP A 176 -0.68 40.40 36.31
CA ASP A 176 -0.64 40.67 37.74
C ASP A 176 -1.68 39.79 38.47
N PHE A 177 -1.20 38.81 39.23
CA PHE A 177 -2.03 37.90 40.02
C PHE A 177 -2.42 38.46 41.40
N GLY A 178 -2.03 39.69 41.75
CA GLY A 178 -2.41 40.37 43.00
C GLY A 178 -3.68 41.23 42.89
N ALA A 179 -4.16 41.53 41.69
CA ALA A 179 -5.23 42.49 41.45
C ALA A 179 -6.65 41.92 41.72
N LEU A 180 -7.16 42.11 42.94
CA LEU A 180 -8.58 41.93 43.25
C LEU A 180 -9.41 43.08 42.69
N ASN A 181 -10.03 42.87 41.52
CA ASN A 181 -11.06 43.77 40.96
C ASN A 181 -12.45 43.43 41.55
N PRO A 182 -13.01 44.21 42.49
CA PRO A 182 -14.40 44.03 42.92
C PRO A 182 -15.36 44.48 41.80
N PRO A 183 -16.49 43.77 41.57
CA PRO A 183 -17.47 44.18 40.57
C PRO A 183 -18.18 45.46 41.01
N GLN A 184 -18.25 46.45 40.11
CA GLN A 184 -19.04 47.66 40.32
C GLN A 184 -20.54 47.33 40.33
N MET A 185 -21.27 47.77 41.37
CA MET A 185 -22.72 47.63 41.42
C MET A 185 -23.41 48.79 40.68
N PRO A 186 -24.45 48.53 39.87
CA PRO A 186 -25.25 49.60 39.27
C PRO A 186 -26.13 50.28 40.34
N PRO A 187 -26.47 51.57 40.18
CA PRO A 187 -27.20 52.33 41.19
C PRO A 187 -28.70 51.97 41.26
N HIS A 188 -29.17 51.72 42.48
CA HIS A 188 -30.56 51.78 42.98
C HIS A 188 -31.69 51.38 42.01
N GLN A 189 -32.04 50.09 41.99
CA GLN A 189 -33.42 49.66 41.67
C GLN A 189 -34.30 49.64 42.93
N GLN A 190 -35.61 49.83 42.74
CA GLN A 190 -36.61 49.92 43.81
C GLN A 190 -36.90 48.55 44.47
N PRO A 191 -37.21 48.50 45.77
CA PRO A 191 -37.55 47.26 46.45
C PRO A 191 -38.94 46.75 46.01
N GLY A 192 -38.97 45.65 45.24
CA GLY A 192 -40.22 45.00 44.84
C GLY A 192 -40.11 43.90 43.78
N ALA A 193 -39.09 43.92 42.92
CA ALA A 193 -38.89 42.91 41.88
C ALA A 193 -38.08 41.70 42.37
N GLN A 194 -38.59 40.49 42.16
CA GLN A 194 -37.79 39.26 42.28
C GLN A 194 -36.81 39.14 41.11
N PRO A 195 -35.60 38.58 41.30
CA PRO A 195 -34.62 38.42 40.23
C PRO A 195 -35.11 37.38 39.21
N GLN A 196 -35.52 37.83 38.03
CA GLN A 196 -35.79 36.95 36.90
C GLN A 196 -34.48 36.40 36.35
N HIS A 197 -34.26 35.09 36.49
CA HIS A 197 -33.09 34.43 35.91
C HIS A 197 -33.18 34.45 34.37
N ALA A 198 -32.11 34.91 33.71
CA ALA A 198 -32.07 35.23 32.27
C ALA A 198 -32.26 34.05 31.28
N TYR A 199 -32.68 32.86 31.75
CA TYR A 199 -33.02 31.69 30.94
C TYR A 199 -34.53 31.37 30.92
N MET A 200 -35.36 32.08 31.69
CA MET A 200 -36.81 31.91 31.71
C MET A 200 -37.52 33.06 30.98
N LYS A 201 -38.35 32.74 29.99
CA LYS A 201 -39.31 33.71 29.45
C LYS A 201 -40.60 33.68 30.29
N GLN A 202 -41.30 34.80 30.41
CA GLN A 202 -42.51 34.90 31.26
C GLN A 202 -43.67 33.96 30.86
N SER A 203 -43.60 33.31 29.71
CA SER A 203 -44.56 32.31 29.22
C SER A 203 -44.09 30.86 29.35
N ASP A 204 -42.94 30.59 29.97
CA ASP A 204 -42.40 29.23 30.08
C ASP A 204 -43.09 28.41 31.18
N SER A 205 -43.78 27.33 30.80
CA SER A 205 -44.29 26.36 31.76
C SER A 205 -43.16 25.48 32.29
N THR A 206 -43.33 24.92 33.50
CA THR A 206 -42.37 23.96 34.07
C THR A 206 -42.13 22.76 33.15
N TRP A 207 -43.16 22.33 32.42
CA TRP A 207 -43.08 21.30 31.39
C TRP A 207 -42.28 21.73 30.14
N SER A 208 -42.37 22.98 29.68
CA SER A 208 -41.56 23.44 28.53
C SER A 208 -40.08 23.50 28.91
N VAL A 209 -39.74 23.97 30.12
CA VAL A 209 -38.37 23.98 30.63
C VAL A 209 -37.83 22.56 30.78
N PHE A 210 -38.61 21.65 31.37
CA PHE A 210 -38.23 20.24 31.52
C PHE A 210 -38.01 19.57 30.15
N GLY A 211 -38.93 19.77 29.19
CA GLY A 211 -38.81 19.27 27.82
C GLY A 211 -37.55 19.77 27.11
N ARG A 212 -37.21 21.07 27.25
CA ARG A 212 -35.96 21.63 26.70
C ARG A 212 -34.71 21.03 27.36
N VAL A 213 -34.72 20.78 28.67
CA VAL A 213 -33.60 20.13 29.38
C VAL A 213 -33.43 18.67 28.96
N ILE A 214 -34.52 17.91 28.78
CA ILE A 214 -34.49 16.54 28.27
C ILE A 214 -33.99 16.52 26.82
N ALA A 215 -34.47 17.40 25.95
CA ALA A 215 -34.03 17.50 24.56
C ALA A 215 -32.54 17.92 24.44
N ALA A 216 -32.08 18.85 25.28
CA ALA A 216 -30.68 19.25 25.34
C ALA A 216 -29.77 18.11 25.83
N ARG A 217 -30.20 17.35 26.85
CA ARG A 217 -29.48 16.13 27.30
C ARG A 217 -29.50 15.03 26.25
N ALA A 218 -30.61 14.85 25.53
CA ALA A 218 -30.69 13.89 24.43
C ALA A 218 -29.71 14.23 23.32
N ARG A 219 -29.69 15.49 22.84
CA ARG A 219 -28.66 15.98 21.91
C ARG A 219 -27.26 15.74 22.46
N GLN A 220 -26.95 16.21 23.67
CA GLN A 220 -25.63 16.03 24.28
C GLN A 220 -25.21 14.54 24.40
N ILE A 221 -26.15 13.60 24.51
CA ILE A 221 -25.88 12.16 24.47
C ILE A 221 -25.64 11.66 23.04
N PHE A 222 -26.46 12.07 22.06
CA PHE A 222 -26.28 11.76 20.65
C PHE A 222 -24.98 12.36 20.08
N ASP A 223 -24.69 13.63 20.36
CA ASP A 223 -23.46 14.34 20.00
C ASP A 223 -22.23 13.61 20.57
N ARG A 224 -22.31 13.16 21.83
CA ARG A 224 -21.23 12.44 22.52
C ARG A 224 -21.10 10.98 22.08
N ALA A 225 -22.18 10.37 21.58
CA ALA A 225 -22.14 9.06 20.92
C ALA A 225 -21.53 9.18 19.51
N GLY A 226 -21.93 10.18 18.74
CA GLY A 226 -21.35 10.53 17.44
C GLY A 226 -19.87 10.87 17.55
N GLN A 227 -19.47 11.71 18.51
CA GLN A 227 -18.06 11.96 18.83
C GLN A 227 -17.29 10.69 19.20
N ARG A 228 -17.88 9.78 19.98
CA ARG A 228 -17.27 8.48 20.29
C ARG A 228 -17.18 7.54 19.08
N MET A 229 -18.05 7.68 18.08
CA MET A 229 -17.97 6.95 16.81
C MET A 229 -16.90 7.54 15.89
N THR A 230 -16.80 8.87 15.78
CA THR A 230 -15.79 9.55 14.93
C THR A 230 -14.38 9.53 15.53
N GLN A 231 -14.25 9.46 16.87
CA GLN A 231 -12.97 9.32 17.59
C GLN A 231 -12.50 7.86 17.76
N ARG A 232 -13.26 6.84 17.32
CA ARG A 232 -12.69 5.48 17.28
C ARG A 232 -11.58 5.43 16.24
N THR A 233 -10.36 5.20 16.68
CA THR A 233 -9.14 4.99 15.89
C THR A 233 -9.43 4.15 14.64
N LEU A 234 -9.00 4.62 13.46
CA LEU A 234 -9.16 3.88 12.21
C LEU A 234 -8.16 2.71 12.14
N ARG A 235 -8.51 1.69 11.36
CA ARG A 235 -7.74 0.47 11.14
C ARG A 235 -7.46 0.35 9.66
N ILE A 236 -6.29 0.79 9.23
CA ILE A 236 -5.92 0.78 7.81
C ILE A 236 -5.14 -0.48 7.51
N GLY A 237 -5.62 -1.26 6.54
CA GLY A 237 -4.88 -2.36 5.98
C GLY A 237 -3.82 -1.85 5.02
N VAL A 238 -2.58 -2.33 5.14
CA VAL A 238 -1.56 -2.17 4.09
C VAL A 238 -1.23 -3.56 3.55
N SER A 239 -1.26 -3.74 2.24
CA SER A 239 -0.93 -5.03 1.63
C SER A 239 0.53 -5.40 1.86
N ALA A 240 0.84 -6.68 2.05
CA ALA A 240 2.22 -7.14 2.25
C ALA A 240 3.02 -7.15 0.93
N ARG A 241 4.27 -6.66 0.96
CA ARG A 241 5.26 -6.99 -0.07
C ARG A 241 5.75 -8.41 0.16
N ILE A 242 6.04 -9.14 -0.92
CA ILE A 242 6.65 -10.47 -0.85
C ILE A 242 8.14 -10.34 -1.18
N PHE A 243 8.98 -10.96 -0.37
CA PHE A 243 10.36 -11.27 -0.74
C PHE A 243 10.43 -12.75 -1.09
N HIS A 244 10.82 -13.07 -2.32
CA HIS A 244 10.93 -14.46 -2.80
C HIS A 244 12.32 -15.03 -2.49
N PRO A 245 12.44 -16.34 -2.16
CA PRO A 245 13.70 -16.94 -1.75
C PRO A 245 14.72 -16.96 -2.89
N GLU A 246 15.94 -16.49 -2.59
CA GLU A 246 17.06 -16.51 -3.53
C GLU A 246 17.62 -17.93 -3.71
N PRO A 247 17.86 -18.41 -4.95
CA PRO A 247 18.40 -19.73 -5.21
C PRO A 247 19.74 -19.99 -4.48
N GLY A 248 19.76 -21.02 -3.63
CA GLY A 248 20.96 -21.42 -2.87
C GLY A 248 21.27 -20.56 -1.62
N ALA A 249 20.50 -19.50 -1.34
CA ALA A 249 20.71 -18.67 -0.17
C ALA A 249 20.33 -19.38 1.14
N LYS A 250 20.95 -18.95 2.25
CA LYS A 250 20.71 -19.47 3.60
C LYS A 250 20.11 -18.40 4.51
N GLY A 251 19.49 -18.82 5.61
CA GLY A 251 18.87 -17.90 6.57
C GLY A 251 17.59 -17.26 6.02
N LEU A 252 17.43 -15.95 6.21
CA LEU A 252 16.25 -15.21 5.76
C LEU A 252 16.13 -15.13 4.23
N ARG A 253 17.25 -14.93 3.51
CA ARG A 253 17.27 -14.83 2.04
C ARG A 253 16.87 -16.14 1.34
N GLY A 254 16.94 -17.28 2.04
CA GLY A 254 16.47 -18.59 1.57
C GLY A 254 15.01 -18.91 1.92
N LYS A 255 14.19 -17.91 2.27
CA LYS A 255 12.77 -18.08 2.62
C LYS A 255 11.90 -17.06 1.89
N THR A 256 10.65 -17.42 1.61
CA THR A 256 9.62 -16.43 1.31
C THR A 256 9.35 -15.62 2.58
N LEU A 257 9.52 -14.30 2.52
CA LEU A 257 9.18 -13.38 3.61
C LEU A 257 8.02 -12.47 3.17
N GLN A 258 7.25 -11.99 4.12
CA GLN A 258 6.24 -10.97 3.91
C GLN A 258 6.61 -9.76 4.76
N TYR A 259 6.59 -8.57 4.17
CA TYR A 259 7.07 -7.37 4.83
C TYR A 259 6.25 -6.12 4.51
N LEU A 260 6.26 -5.21 5.47
CA LEU A 260 5.74 -3.85 5.36
C LEU A 260 6.96 -2.91 5.28
N GLU A 261 6.89 -1.92 4.42
CA GLU A 261 7.91 -0.87 4.34
C GLU A 261 7.63 0.19 5.43
N GLU A 262 8.68 0.78 6.01
CA GLU A 262 8.57 1.64 7.19
C GLU A 262 7.95 3.01 6.87
N SER A 263 8.40 3.66 5.79
CA SER A 263 7.96 5.02 5.46
C SER A 263 6.47 5.08 5.11
N ILE A 264 5.93 4.14 4.34
CA ILE A 264 4.49 4.07 4.05
C ILE A 264 3.64 3.80 5.31
N ALA A 265 4.18 3.01 6.26
CA ALA A 265 3.51 2.77 7.54
C ALA A 265 3.51 4.03 8.42
N HIS A 266 4.66 4.67 8.59
CA HIS A 266 4.81 5.91 9.36
C HIS A 266 4.02 7.08 8.75
N TRP A 267 3.96 7.19 7.43
CA TRP A 267 3.15 8.18 6.71
C TRP A 267 1.66 8.06 7.07
N VAL A 268 1.10 6.85 6.99
CA VAL A 268 -0.30 6.58 7.38
C VAL A 268 -0.51 6.80 8.89
N MET A 269 0.42 6.33 9.72
CA MET A 269 0.35 6.48 11.19
C MET A 269 0.41 7.93 11.68
N SER A 270 0.81 8.89 10.85
CA SER A 270 0.84 10.33 11.19
C SER A 270 -0.52 10.95 11.55
N ARG A 271 -1.63 10.20 11.42
CA ARG A 271 -3.02 10.67 11.60
C ARG A 271 -3.83 9.88 12.62
N ASP A 272 -3.18 9.38 13.67
CA ASP A 272 -3.82 8.62 14.77
C ASP A 272 -4.63 7.40 14.29
N VAL A 273 -3.99 6.55 13.49
CA VAL A 273 -4.58 5.30 12.96
C VAL A 273 -3.73 4.08 13.27
N LEU A 274 -4.37 2.93 13.40
CA LEU A 274 -3.71 1.63 13.53
C LEU A 274 -3.47 1.05 12.13
N VAL A 275 -2.21 0.88 11.76
CA VAL A 275 -1.81 0.18 10.53
C VAL A 275 -1.74 -1.33 10.81
N PHE A 276 -2.32 -2.12 9.91
CA PHE A 276 -2.27 -3.58 9.91
C PHE A 276 -1.67 -4.06 8.60
N MET A 277 -0.53 -4.75 8.64
CA MET A 277 -0.07 -5.52 7.47
C MET A 277 -1.06 -6.66 7.22
N ILE A 278 -1.69 -6.68 6.04
CA ILE A 278 -2.49 -7.82 5.60
C ILE A 278 -1.53 -8.85 4.99
N PRO A 279 -1.36 -10.05 5.57
CA PRO A 279 -0.52 -11.07 4.96
C PRO A 279 -1.19 -11.71 3.74
N THR A 280 -0.39 -12.30 2.86
CA THR A 280 -0.91 -13.16 1.78
C THR A 280 -1.43 -14.47 2.36
N VAL A 281 -2.68 -14.80 2.06
CA VAL A 281 -3.33 -16.06 2.51
C VAL A 281 -2.95 -17.22 1.59
N GLY A 282 -1.69 -17.65 1.70
CA GLY A 282 -1.13 -18.75 0.92
C GLY A 282 -1.83 -20.09 1.19
N HIS A 283 -2.56 -20.60 0.19
CA HIS A 283 -3.24 -21.90 0.26
C HIS A 283 -2.28 -23.11 0.15
N GLN A 284 -0.99 -22.88 -0.10
CA GLN A 284 0.05 -23.90 -0.33
C GLN A 284 1.07 -24.02 0.83
N GLY A 285 0.81 -23.40 1.99
CA GLY A 285 1.66 -23.55 3.16
C GLY A 285 1.54 -24.93 3.82
N MET A 286 2.58 -25.39 4.52
CA MET A 286 2.53 -26.62 5.34
C MET A 286 1.66 -26.51 6.60
N LEU A 287 1.00 -25.36 6.80
CA LEU A 287 0.11 -25.08 7.93
C LEU A 287 -1.33 -25.04 7.42
N HIS A 288 -2.28 -25.52 8.23
CA HIS A 288 -3.68 -25.63 7.83
C HIS A 288 -4.24 -24.36 7.18
N THR A 289 -4.91 -24.51 6.04
CA THR A 289 -5.63 -23.43 5.37
C THR A 289 -6.64 -22.80 6.33
N SER A 290 -6.41 -21.55 6.70
CA SER A 290 -7.35 -20.81 7.55
C SER A 290 -8.72 -20.69 6.88
N ASN A 291 -9.80 -20.61 7.67
CA ASN A 291 -11.13 -20.26 7.16
C ASN A 291 -11.28 -18.76 6.88
N ILE A 292 -10.33 -17.93 7.33
CA ILE A 292 -10.25 -16.50 6.99
C ILE A 292 -9.99 -16.35 5.48
N ARG A 293 -10.73 -15.46 4.83
CA ARG A 293 -10.57 -15.03 3.42
C ARG A 293 -10.27 -13.54 3.36
N LEU A 294 -9.87 -13.00 2.20
CA LEU A 294 -9.50 -11.59 2.09
C LEU A 294 -10.67 -10.64 2.39
N ARG A 295 -11.91 -11.02 2.08
CA ARG A 295 -13.15 -10.37 2.56
C ARG A 295 -13.26 -10.18 4.07
N ASP A 296 -12.64 -11.05 4.86
CA ASP A 296 -12.75 -10.98 6.33
C ASP A 296 -11.80 -9.92 6.90
N TYR A 297 -10.78 -9.50 6.14
CA TYR A 297 -10.02 -8.29 6.41
C TYR A 297 -10.84 -7.02 6.09
N ALA A 298 -11.57 -7.00 4.97
CA ALA A 298 -12.45 -5.88 4.59
C ALA A 298 -13.61 -5.62 5.58
N LYS A 299 -14.03 -6.65 6.35
CA LYS A 299 -14.99 -6.55 7.46
C LYS A 299 -14.42 -6.00 8.77
N HIS A 300 -13.09 -5.92 8.90
CA HIS A 300 -12.42 -5.63 10.17
C HIS A 300 -11.48 -4.42 10.12
N LEU A 301 -11.23 -3.93 8.90
CA LEU A 301 -10.42 -2.77 8.56
C LEU A 301 -11.30 -1.73 7.87
N ASP A 302 -10.97 -0.45 8.07
CA ASP A 302 -11.80 0.68 7.63
C ASP A 302 -11.39 1.21 6.24
N GLY A 303 -10.26 0.76 5.70
CA GLY A 303 -9.74 1.10 4.37
C GLY A 303 -8.46 0.31 4.03
N LEU A 304 -8.09 0.29 2.74
CA LEU A 304 -6.93 -0.44 2.20
C LEU A 304 -5.92 0.52 1.55
N LEU A 305 -4.63 0.24 1.75
CA LEU A 305 -3.52 0.84 1.02
C LEU A 305 -2.72 -0.26 0.28
N LEU A 306 -2.61 -0.10 -1.04
CA LEU A 306 -1.76 -0.93 -1.90
C LEU A 306 -0.41 -0.24 -2.10
N GLN A 307 0.62 -0.70 -1.40
CA GLN A 307 1.94 -0.05 -1.41
C GLN A 307 2.78 -0.39 -2.65
N GLY A 308 3.85 0.38 -2.90
CA GLY A 308 4.79 0.14 -4.00
C GLY A 308 5.59 -1.17 -3.90
N GLY A 309 6.58 -1.36 -4.78
CA GLY A 309 7.47 -2.53 -4.81
C GLY A 309 7.57 -3.17 -6.19
N ALA A 310 8.04 -4.43 -6.24
CA ALA A 310 8.36 -5.14 -7.48
C ALA A 310 7.20 -5.27 -8.48
N ASP A 311 7.51 -4.99 -9.74
CA ASP A 311 6.68 -4.93 -10.95
C ASP A 311 5.41 -5.79 -10.99
N VAL A 312 4.37 -5.25 -11.62
CA VAL A 312 3.16 -6.02 -11.96
C VAL A 312 3.51 -6.96 -13.11
N SER A 313 3.13 -8.24 -12.98
CA SER A 313 3.42 -9.25 -14.00
C SER A 313 2.70 -8.93 -15.31
N PRO A 314 3.35 -9.01 -16.49
CA PRO A 314 2.66 -8.89 -17.78
C PRO A 314 1.51 -9.90 -17.93
N GLN A 315 1.58 -11.07 -17.28
CA GLN A 315 0.48 -12.06 -17.24
C GLN A 315 -0.82 -11.53 -16.59
N SER A 316 -0.75 -10.39 -15.90
CA SER A 316 -1.88 -9.75 -15.22
C SER A 316 -2.64 -8.76 -16.11
N TYR A 317 -2.07 -8.35 -17.26
CA TYR A 317 -2.71 -7.40 -18.18
C TYR A 317 -2.47 -7.67 -19.69
N GLU A 318 -1.65 -8.66 -20.06
CA GLU A 318 -1.43 -9.11 -21.44
C GLU A 318 -1.88 -10.56 -21.62
N GLU A 319 -2.48 -10.88 -22.78
CA GLU A 319 -2.83 -12.26 -23.15
C GLU A 319 -1.61 -13.13 -23.47
N VAL A 320 -0.50 -12.49 -23.87
CA VAL A 320 0.77 -13.13 -24.23
C VAL A 320 1.89 -12.33 -23.57
N THR A 321 2.71 -12.98 -22.73
CA THR A 321 3.86 -12.34 -22.07
C THR A 321 4.88 -11.88 -23.11
N THR A 322 5.03 -10.57 -23.26
CA THR A 322 5.95 -9.95 -24.24
C THR A 322 7.42 -10.00 -23.82
N ARG A 323 7.71 -9.99 -22.51
CA ARG A 323 9.07 -9.85 -21.93
C ARG A 323 9.33 -10.86 -20.81
N PRO A 324 9.81 -12.09 -21.10
CA PRO A 324 10.06 -13.12 -20.09
C PRO A 324 11.19 -12.77 -19.10
N GLU A 325 12.04 -11.81 -19.42
CA GLU A 325 13.09 -11.25 -18.55
C GLU A 325 12.54 -10.41 -17.38
N TRP A 326 11.31 -9.90 -17.50
CA TRP A 326 10.62 -9.13 -16.46
C TRP A 326 9.29 -9.79 -16.07
N PRO A 327 9.34 -10.91 -15.33
CA PRO A 327 8.14 -11.70 -15.02
C PRO A 327 7.17 -11.01 -14.05
N GLY A 328 7.62 -9.98 -13.32
CA GLY A 328 6.89 -9.34 -12.21
C GLY A 328 6.56 -10.29 -11.05
N ASP A 329 5.80 -9.81 -10.07
CA ASP A 329 5.32 -10.63 -8.95
C ASP A 329 3.87 -11.08 -9.13
N ARG A 330 3.66 -12.07 -10.01
CA ARG A 330 2.35 -12.67 -10.26
C ARG A 330 1.67 -13.24 -9.00
N VAL A 331 2.44 -13.64 -7.97
CA VAL A 331 1.87 -14.15 -6.72
C VAL A 331 1.29 -13.00 -5.89
N ARG A 332 2.01 -11.88 -5.81
CA ARG A 332 1.51 -10.64 -5.19
C ARG A 332 0.34 -10.04 -5.96
N ASP A 333 0.38 -10.04 -7.30
CA ASP A 333 -0.69 -9.52 -8.15
C ASP A 333 -2.04 -10.16 -7.83
N MET A 334 -2.13 -11.50 -7.80
CA MET A 334 -3.40 -12.20 -7.56
C MET A 334 -3.96 -11.91 -6.16
N TYR A 335 -3.10 -11.89 -5.14
CA TYR A 335 -3.49 -11.59 -3.76
C TYR A 335 -3.96 -10.13 -3.59
N GLU A 336 -3.27 -9.15 -4.21
CA GLU A 336 -3.65 -7.75 -4.11
C GLU A 336 -4.86 -7.38 -4.98
N LEU A 337 -5.08 -8.08 -6.10
CA LEU A 337 -6.30 -7.94 -6.91
C LEU A 337 -7.53 -8.52 -6.19
N GLU A 338 -7.41 -9.66 -5.50
CA GLU A 338 -8.49 -10.19 -4.64
C GLU A 338 -8.76 -9.23 -3.46
N LEU A 339 -7.73 -8.65 -2.83
CA LEU A 339 -7.89 -7.61 -1.81
C LEU A 339 -8.62 -6.36 -2.34
N LEU A 340 -8.20 -5.84 -3.48
CA LEU A 340 -8.77 -4.66 -4.11
C LEU A 340 -10.26 -4.87 -4.41
N HIS A 341 -10.61 -6.02 -4.98
CA HIS A 341 -11.99 -6.44 -5.21
C HIS A 341 -12.80 -6.49 -3.91
N GLU A 342 -12.33 -7.21 -2.89
CA GLU A 342 -13.05 -7.42 -1.63
C GLU A 342 -13.25 -6.13 -0.81
N PHE A 343 -12.32 -5.17 -0.87
CA PHE A 343 -12.51 -3.86 -0.25
C PHE A 343 -13.50 -2.98 -1.02
N ILE A 344 -13.48 -3.01 -2.36
CA ILE A 344 -14.43 -2.27 -3.21
C ILE A 344 -15.86 -2.79 -3.05
N GLU A 345 -16.07 -4.11 -3.09
CA GLU A 345 -17.38 -4.73 -2.84
C GLU A 345 -17.87 -4.50 -1.41
N SER A 346 -16.96 -4.34 -0.44
CA SER A 346 -17.28 -3.93 0.93
C SER A 346 -17.51 -2.40 1.09
N GLY A 347 -17.47 -1.63 0.00
CA GLY A 347 -17.66 -0.17 0.00
C GLY A 347 -16.55 0.63 0.71
N LYS A 348 -15.41 0.00 1.04
CA LYS A 348 -14.30 0.61 1.77
C LYS A 348 -13.35 1.33 0.80
N PRO A 349 -12.70 2.42 1.22
CA PRO A 349 -11.80 3.16 0.34
C PRO A 349 -10.50 2.40 0.09
N VAL A 350 -9.90 2.66 -1.08
CA VAL A 350 -8.60 2.11 -1.46
C VAL A 350 -7.67 3.22 -1.97
N LEU A 351 -6.43 3.21 -1.50
CA LEU A 351 -5.35 4.08 -1.97
C LEU A 351 -4.19 3.24 -2.52
N GLY A 352 -3.86 3.39 -3.80
CA GLY A 352 -2.70 2.76 -4.43
C GLY A 352 -1.53 3.73 -4.57
N VAL A 353 -0.33 3.29 -4.20
CA VAL A 353 0.92 4.05 -4.31
C VAL A 353 1.88 3.34 -5.26
N CYS A 354 2.40 4.06 -6.26
CA CYS A 354 3.27 3.55 -7.31
C CYS A 354 2.68 2.30 -7.98
N ARG A 355 3.25 1.12 -7.72
CA ARG A 355 2.71 -0.18 -8.15
C ARG A 355 1.23 -0.38 -7.76
N GLY A 356 0.76 0.20 -6.65
CA GLY A 356 -0.65 0.17 -6.28
C GLY A 356 -1.57 0.92 -7.27
N CYS A 357 -1.10 2.01 -7.87
CA CYS A 357 -1.80 2.72 -8.95
C CYS A 357 -1.90 1.86 -10.21
N GLN A 358 -0.78 1.25 -10.60
CA GLN A 358 -0.68 0.31 -11.73
C GLN A 358 -1.63 -0.88 -11.54
N LEU A 359 -1.67 -1.48 -10.34
CA LEU A 359 -2.55 -2.61 -10.06
C LEU A 359 -4.04 -2.23 -10.07
N ILE A 360 -4.40 -1.03 -9.57
CA ILE A 360 -5.76 -0.48 -9.72
C ILE A 360 -6.14 -0.38 -11.20
N ASN A 361 -5.24 0.12 -12.06
CA ASN A 361 -5.49 0.18 -13.50
C ASN A 361 -5.74 -1.20 -14.13
N VAL A 362 -4.88 -2.17 -13.78
CA VAL A 362 -4.98 -3.56 -14.25
C VAL A 362 -6.27 -4.24 -13.80
N ALA A 363 -6.72 -4.01 -12.56
CA ALA A 363 -7.97 -4.57 -12.03
C ALA A 363 -9.21 -4.22 -12.85
N PHE A 364 -9.24 -3.02 -13.45
CA PHE A 364 -10.33 -2.57 -14.30
C PHE A 364 -10.16 -2.94 -15.78
N GLY A 365 -9.12 -3.70 -16.13
CA GLY A 365 -8.81 -4.16 -17.48
C GLY A 365 -7.96 -3.16 -18.30
N GLY A 366 -7.19 -2.30 -17.63
CA GLY A 366 -6.19 -1.47 -18.27
C GLY A 366 -4.85 -2.20 -18.45
N THR A 367 -3.95 -1.65 -19.28
CA THR A 367 -2.61 -2.20 -19.53
C THR A 367 -1.51 -1.23 -19.12
N LEU A 368 -0.30 -1.74 -18.91
CA LEU A 368 0.88 -0.96 -18.55
C LEU A 368 1.85 -0.83 -19.73
N TYR A 369 2.80 0.09 -19.59
CA TYR A 369 4.12 -0.02 -20.21
C TYR A 369 4.95 -0.99 -19.35
N GLY A 370 5.56 -1.99 -19.98
CA GLY A 370 6.41 -2.97 -19.30
C GLY A 370 7.75 -2.36 -18.89
N ASP A 371 8.23 -1.39 -19.66
CA ASP A 371 9.26 -0.40 -19.32
C ASP A 371 9.06 0.86 -20.18
N ILE A 372 8.95 2.02 -19.53
CA ILE A 372 8.85 3.35 -20.16
C ILE A 372 10.01 3.59 -21.13
N ALA A 373 11.25 3.27 -20.74
CA ALA A 373 12.44 3.65 -21.50
C ALA A 373 12.54 2.94 -22.86
N THR A 374 12.01 1.72 -22.96
CA THR A 374 11.99 0.94 -24.22
C THR A 374 10.64 0.88 -24.92
N ASP A 375 9.50 0.96 -24.21
CA ASP A 375 8.17 1.01 -24.84
C ASP A 375 7.77 2.43 -25.30
N MET A 376 8.32 3.48 -24.67
CA MET A 376 8.08 4.89 -25.02
C MET A 376 9.41 5.70 -25.01
N PRO A 377 10.33 5.50 -25.97
CA PRO A 377 11.66 6.12 -25.96
C PRO A 377 11.72 7.66 -26.10
N THR A 378 10.56 8.33 -26.16
CA THR A 378 10.41 9.79 -26.14
C THR A 378 9.96 10.34 -24.78
N ALA A 379 9.73 9.47 -23.80
CA ALA A 379 9.37 9.83 -22.43
C ALA A 379 10.56 10.45 -21.67
N GLY A 380 10.26 11.11 -20.56
CA GLY A 380 11.23 11.53 -19.58
C GLY A 380 11.80 10.36 -18.78
N ILE A 381 12.74 10.67 -17.89
CA ILE A 381 13.31 9.69 -16.96
C ILE A 381 12.38 9.61 -15.75
N HIS A 382 11.76 8.46 -15.50
CA HIS A 382 10.90 8.22 -14.33
C HIS A 382 11.57 7.42 -13.20
N VAL A 383 12.80 6.92 -13.40
CA VAL A 383 13.68 6.38 -12.35
C VAL A 383 15.15 6.51 -12.77
N ASN A 384 16.04 6.80 -11.82
CA ASN A 384 17.49 6.85 -12.04
C ASN A 384 18.26 6.52 -10.74
N GLU A 385 19.58 6.66 -10.77
CA GLU A 385 20.49 6.37 -9.65
C GLU A 385 20.26 7.24 -8.39
N GLN A 386 19.59 8.40 -8.52
CA GLN A 386 19.20 9.26 -7.39
C GLN A 386 17.99 8.71 -6.63
N TYR A 387 17.25 7.77 -7.22
CA TYR A 387 16.14 7.03 -6.62
C TYR A 387 15.15 7.95 -5.87
N ASP A 388 15.09 7.89 -4.54
CA ASP A 388 14.17 8.67 -3.70
C ASP A 388 14.37 10.19 -3.77
N GLN A 389 15.46 10.66 -4.37
CA GLN A 389 15.75 12.07 -4.66
C GLN A 389 15.37 12.50 -6.09
N HIS A 390 15.04 11.58 -7.00
CA HIS A 390 14.64 11.94 -8.37
C HIS A 390 13.27 12.63 -8.41
N ARG A 391 13.12 13.66 -9.26
CA ARG A 391 11.94 14.54 -9.37
C ARG A 391 11.51 14.76 -10.82
N HIS A 392 10.20 14.95 -11.01
CA HIS A 392 9.61 15.39 -12.27
C HIS A 392 8.35 16.23 -12.02
N SER A 393 7.87 16.93 -13.06
CA SER A 393 6.68 17.78 -12.96
C SER A 393 5.40 17.05 -13.38
N ILE A 394 4.32 17.26 -12.63
CA ILE A 394 2.99 16.71 -12.93
C ILE A 394 1.93 17.82 -13.04
N ARG A 395 0.86 17.53 -13.76
CA ARG A 395 -0.31 18.40 -13.96
C ARG A 395 -1.60 17.66 -13.65
N PHE A 396 -2.56 18.34 -13.03
CA PHE A 396 -3.94 17.85 -12.88
C PHE A 396 -4.80 18.34 -14.06
N PRO A 397 -5.29 17.45 -14.93
CA PRO A 397 -6.15 17.83 -16.06
C PRO A 397 -7.46 18.49 -15.63
N ASP A 398 -8.12 19.22 -16.53
CA ASP A 398 -9.47 19.72 -16.26
C ASP A 398 -10.46 18.57 -16.05
N GLY A 399 -11.29 18.69 -15.01
CA GLY A 399 -12.14 17.62 -14.51
C GLY A 399 -11.47 16.66 -13.51
N SER A 400 -10.16 16.78 -13.26
CA SER A 400 -9.49 16.05 -12.18
C SER A 400 -10.07 16.43 -10.81
N SER A 401 -10.37 15.42 -10.00
CA SER A 401 -10.84 15.61 -8.63
C SER A 401 -9.73 16.06 -7.68
N LEU A 402 -8.46 15.77 -8.00
CA LEU A 402 -7.30 16.17 -7.20
C LEU A 402 -7.17 17.69 -7.10
N VAL A 403 -7.68 18.45 -8.07
CA VAL A 403 -7.78 19.92 -8.00
C VAL A 403 -8.60 20.37 -6.77
N ASN A 404 -9.57 19.58 -6.31
CA ASN A 404 -10.32 19.90 -5.08
C ASN A 404 -9.57 19.56 -3.79
N MET A 405 -8.54 18.71 -3.86
CA MET A 405 -7.65 18.38 -2.74
C MET A 405 -6.45 19.32 -2.68
N PHE A 406 -6.02 19.82 -3.84
CA PHE A 406 -4.86 20.68 -4.02
C PHE A 406 -5.23 21.96 -4.81
N PRO A 407 -6.11 22.83 -4.28
CA PRO A 407 -6.72 23.95 -5.02
C PRO A 407 -5.72 24.99 -5.55
N ASN A 408 -4.50 25.03 -5.00
CA ASN A 408 -3.45 25.97 -5.38
C ASN A 408 -2.40 25.35 -6.34
N ASN A 409 -2.51 24.07 -6.69
CA ASN A 409 -1.46 23.31 -7.37
C ASN A 409 -2.01 22.64 -8.63
N ARG A 410 -2.26 23.42 -9.70
CA ARG A 410 -2.61 22.86 -11.02
C ARG A 410 -1.47 22.07 -11.65
N ASP A 411 -0.25 22.54 -11.41
CA ASP A 411 1.01 21.89 -11.69
C ASP A 411 1.75 21.70 -10.34
N ALA A 412 2.50 20.61 -10.19
CA ALA A 412 3.23 20.28 -8.96
C ALA A 412 4.50 19.48 -9.26
N LEU A 413 5.44 19.48 -8.31
CA LEU A 413 6.63 18.61 -8.34
C LEU A 413 6.42 17.42 -7.40
N VAL A 414 6.82 16.22 -7.85
CA VAL A 414 6.72 14.97 -7.06
C VAL A 414 7.99 14.13 -7.23
N ASN A 415 8.18 13.13 -6.37
CA ASN A 415 9.23 12.14 -6.56
C ASN A 415 8.85 11.11 -7.64
N SER A 416 9.85 10.55 -8.32
CA SER A 416 9.60 9.48 -9.31
C SER A 416 10.61 8.34 -9.16
N ILE A 417 10.12 7.11 -8.90
CA ILE A 417 10.92 5.88 -8.83
C ILE A 417 10.22 4.69 -9.49
N HIS A 418 9.80 4.85 -10.75
CA HIS A 418 9.15 3.78 -11.50
C HIS A 418 9.67 3.68 -12.94
N HIS A 419 9.70 2.46 -13.47
CA HIS A 419 9.97 2.16 -14.88
C HIS A 419 8.73 1.60 -15.59
N GLN A 420 7.76 1.04 -14.86
CA GLN A 420 6.41 0.76 -15.36
C GLN A 420 5.49 1.97 -15.16
N ALA A 421 4.48 2.14 -16.02
CA ALA A 421 3.41 3.13 -15.86
C ALA A 421 2.13 2.67 -16.59
N VAL A 422 1.00 3.36 -16.38
CA VAL A 422 -0.25 3.07 -17.09
C VAL A 422 -0.15 3.47 -18.57
N ARG A 423 -0.46 2.51 -19.46
CA ARG A 423 -0.49 2.68 -20.93
C ARG A 423 -1.91 2.78 -21.47
N THR A 424 -2.78 1.87 -21.05
CA THR A 424 -4.21 1.89 -21.40
C THR A 424 -5.00 2.01 -20.11
N VAL A 425 -5.86 3.02 -20.02
CA VAL A 425 -6.69 3.26 -18.83
C VAL A 425 -7.80 2.21 -18.75
N GLY A 426 -7.94 1.58 -17.59
CA GLY A 426 -8.98 0.60 -17.29
C GLY A 426 -10.39 1.19 -17.29
N ARG A 427 -11.40 0.31 -17.35
CA ARG A 427 -12.83 0.69 -17.43
C ARG A 427 -13.26 1.49 -16.20
N ASP A 428 -14.15 2.44 -16.40
CA ASP A 428 -14.69 3.33 -15.35
C ASP A 428 -13.67 4.15 -14.55
N LEU A 429 -12.39 4.14 -14.95
CA LEU A 429 -11.38 5.05 -14.41
C LEU A 429 -11.49 6.45 -15.05
N ASN A 430 -10.93 7.43 -14.34
CA ASN A 430 -10.52 8.74 -14.81
C ASN A 430 -8.99 8.85 -14.67
N ILE A 431 -8.36 9.64 -15.55
CA ILE A 431 -7.01 10.17 -15.34
C ILE A 431 -7.14 11.39 -14.41
N GLU A 432 -6.38 11.41 -13.33
CA GLU A 432 -6.42 12.45 -12.30
C GLU A 432 -5.15 13.31 -12.30
N ALA A 433 -4.02 12.76 -12.73
CA ALA A 433 -2.76 13.47 -12.94
C ALA A 433 -1.99 12.87 -14.13
N VAL A 434 -1.18 13.68 -14.79
CA VAL A 434 -0.18 13.26 -15.78
C VAL A 434 1.15 13.94 -15.54
N SER A 435 2.25 13.30 -15.93
CA SER A 435 3.54 13.96 -16.16
C SER A 435 3.34 15.13 -17.13
N ALA A 436 3.83 16.31 -16.76
CA ALA A 436 3.62 17.53 -17.53
C ALA A 436 4.55 17.65 -18.75
N GLU A 437 5.56 16.78 -18.85
CA GLU A 437 6.62 16.80 -19.87
C GLU A 437 6.35 15.82 -21.03
N ASP A 438 5.80 14.63 -20.74
CA ASP A 438 5.53 13.57 -21.74
C ASP A 438 4.10 13.01 -21.73
N GLY A 439 3.27 13.37 -20.74
CA GLY A 439 1.89 12.91 -20.63
C GLY A 439 1.70 11.52 -20.03
N ILE A 440 2.73 10.88 -19.46
CA ILE A 440 2.59 9.62 -18.72
C ILE A 440 1.57 9.77 -17.57
N ILE A 441 0.76 8.75 -17.33
CA ILE A 441 -0.36 8.81 -16.37
C ILE A 441 0.13 8.60 -14.94
N GLU A 442 0.00 9.65 -14.13
CA GLU A 442 0.55 9.73 -12.78
C GLU A 442 -0.50 9.53 -11.67
N ALA A 443 -1.79 9.67 -11.96
CA ALA A 443 -2.84 9.28 -11.03
C ALA A 443 -4.12 8.85 -11.76
N VAL A 444 -4.86 7.92 -11.14
CA VAL A 444 -6.17 7.44 -11.61
C VAL A 444 -7.20 7.38 -10.49
N ARG A 445 -8.49 7.52 -10.81
CA ARG A 445 -9.62 7.29 -9.88
C ARG A 445 -10.68 6.41 -10.52
N TYR A 446 -11.21 5.44 -9.79
CA TYR A 446 -12.41 4.69 -10.18
C TYR A 446 -13.68 5.47 -9.84
N ARG A 447 -14.53 5.73 -10.85
CA ARG A 447 -15.70 6.62 -10.76
C ARG A 447 -16.87 6.09 -9.92
N LYS A 448 -16.94 4.78 -9.67
CA LYS A 448 -18.10 4.14 -9.02
C LYS A 448 -17.92 3.85 -7.53
N ALA A 449 -16.85 4.35 -6.91
CA ALA A 449 -16.61 4.27 -5.47
C ALA A 449 -16.24 5.65 -4.89
N PRO A 450 -16.57 5.97 -3.62
CA PRO A 450 -16.28 7.29 -3.04
C PRO A 450 -14.79 7.65 -3.03
N PHE A 451 -13.91 6.67 -2.78
CA PHE A 451 -12.46 6.84 -2.87
C PHE A 451 -11.80 5.52 -3.25
N VAL A 452 -11.48 5.38 -4.53
CA VAL A 452 -10.53 4.37 -5.04
C VAL A 452 -9.59 5.13 -5.96
N VAL A 453 -8.39 5.40 -5.47
CA VAL A 453 -7.42 6.32 -6.09
C VAL A 453 -6.05 5.65 -6.18
N GLY A 454 -5.40 5.75 -7.32
CA GLY A 454 -3.99 5.43 -7.49
C GLY A 454 -3.18 6.71 -7.73
N VAL A 455 -2.01 6.82 -7.10
CA VAL A 455 -0.95 7.79 -7.43
C VAL A 455 0.35 7.04 -7.74
N GLN A 456 1.12 7.50 -8.72
CA GLN A 456 2.29 6.80 -9.25
C GLN A 456 3.60 7.26 -8.58
N TRP A 457 3.64 8.47 -8.03
CA TRP A 457 4.65 8.93 -7.06
C TRP A 457 4.49 8.27 -5.68
N HIS A 458 5.42 8.54 -4.76
CA HIS A 458 5.45 8.03 -3.39
C HIS A 458 5.19 9.16 -2.37
N PRO A 459 3.91 9.43 -2.01
CA PRO A 459 3.56 10.48 -1.05
C PRO A 459 4.18 10.27 0.35
N GLU A 460 4.64 9.07 0.68
CA GLU A 460 5.35 8.74 1.91
C GLU A 460 6.77 9.34 2.01
N PHE A 461 7.38 9.74 0.88
CA PHE A 461 8.66 10.47 0.86
C PHE A 461 8.50 11.99 0.92
N HIS A 462 7.27 12.50 0.81
CA HIS A 462 6.99 13.92 0.80
C HIS A 462 6.88 14.45 2.24
N ARG A 463 7.68 15.46 2.59
CA ARG A 463 7.57 16.16 3.89
C ARG A 463 6.36 17.11 3.86
N ALA A 464 5.42 16.90 4.77
CA ALA A 464 4.31 17.83 4.99
C ALA A 464 4.84 19.25 5.30
N GLY A 465 4.27 20.27 4.66
CA GLY A 465 4.74 21.65 4.74
C GLY A 465 6.15 21.92 4.18
N GLY A 466 6.70 21.06 3.32
CA GLY A 466 7.94 21.33 2.58
C GLY A 466 7.67 22.12 1.28
N ASP A 467 8.49 23.13 0.98
CA ASP A 467 8.26 24.06 -0.14
C ASP A 467 8.50 23.48 -1.56
N GLU A 468 9.17 22.32 -1.66
CA GLU A 468 9.64 21.76 -2.94
C GLU A 468 8.64 20.79 -3.59
N LEU A 469 7.94 19.96 -2.80
CA LEU A 469 7.11 18.86 -3.30
C LEU A 469 5.64 19.06 -2.92
N LEU A 470 4.75 18.45 -3.69
CA LEU A 470 3.32 18.40 -3.39
C LEU A 470 3.07 17.86 -1.97
N ASP A 471 2.61 18.69 -1.03
CA ASP A 471 2.21 18.21 0.29
C ASP A 471 1.02 17.26 0.14
N CYS A 472 1.28 15.96 0.31
CA CYS A 472 0.28 14.92 0.13
C CYS A 472 -0.65 14.74 1.35
N THR A 473 -0.60 15.65 2.33
CA THR A 473 -1.54 15.73 3.46
C THR A 473 -3.02 15.62 3.03
N PRO A 474 -3.54 16.41 2.07
CA PRO A 474 -4.94 16.34 1.65
C PRO A 474 -5.37 15.00 1.04
N LEU A 475 -4.45 14.26 0.41
CA LEU A 475 -4.71 12.94 -0.15
C LEU A 475 -4.96 11.92 0.98
N LEU A 476 -4.06 11.91 1.99
CA LEU A 476 -4.19 11.05 3.16
C LEU A 476 -5.42 11.41 4.00
N ASP A 477 -5.65 12.71 4.26
CA ASP A 477 -6.82 13.17 5.01
C ASP A 477 -8.14 12.82 4.29
N THR A 478 -8.20 12.90 2.96
CA THR A 478 -9.39 12.52 2.20
C THR A 478 -9.61 11.00 2.27
N PHE A 479 -8.57 10.19 2.11
CA PHE A 479 -8.64 8.72 2.27
C PHE A 479 -9.16 8.34 3.66
N LEU A 480 -8.58 8.92 4.72
CA LEU A 480 -8.96 8.63 6.12
C LEU A 480 -10.31 9.22 6.51
N ARG A 481 -10.73 10.34 5.91
CA ARG A 481 -12.09 10.87 6.05
C ARG A 481 -13.11 9.89 5.48
N VAL A 482 -12.90 9.41 4.25
CA VAL A 482 -13.80 8.43 3.63
C VAL A 482 -13.81 7.11 4.39
N ALA A 483 -12.66 6.63 4.90
CA ALA A 483 -12.59 5.42 5.75
C ALA A 483 -13.43 5.54 7.04
N ARG A 484 -13.58 6.77 7.57
CA ARG A 484 -14.45 7.06 8.73
C ARG A 484 -15.93 7.13 8.34
N GLU A 485 -16.25 7.56 7.13
CA GLU A 485 -17.61 7.66 6.58
C GLU A 485 -18.15 6.28 6.18
N THR A 486 -17.37 5.47 5.45
CA THR A 486 -17.74 4.13 4.95
C THR A 486 -17.47 3.02 5.96
N ARG A 487 -17.35 3.34 7.26
CA ARG A 487 -16.87 2.40 8.28
C ARG A 487 -17.81 1.22 8.52
N PHE A 488 -19.12 1.48 8.44
CA PHE A 488 -20.19 0.60 8.90
C PHE A 488 -20.51 -0.55 7.93
#